data_AF-A0A3L7ZX89-F1
#
_entry.id   AF-A0A3L7ZX89-F1
#
_cell.length_a   1.000
_cell.length_b   1.000
_cell.length_c   1.000
_cell.angle_alpha   90.00
_cell.angle_beta   90.00
_cell.angle_gamma   90.00
#
_symmetry.space_group_name_H-M   'P 1'
#
loop_
_entity.id
_entity.type
_entity.pdbx_description
1 polymer ?
#
loop_
_entity_poly.entity_id
_entity_poly.type
_entity_poly.pdbx_seq_one_letter_code
_entity_poly.pdbx_strand_id
1 'polypeptide(L)'
;MASDLQQTLQRISRKTEFLTERYNEVLRGKTSAEARVKELEQTVTRLNEEIRQLKSRIEYLTVVTIAHPDRRDVESSRAKLTKLVREIDRCISELSE
;
A
#
# COMPACT_ATOMS: atom_id res chain seq x y z
N MET A 1 27.78 9.32 -66.16
CA MET A 1 28.11 8.34 -65.09
C MET A 1 28.52 9.02 -63.78
N ALA A 2 29.48 9.96 -63.75
CA ALA A 2 29.88 10.66 -62.52
C ALA A 2 28.75 11.45 -61.82
N SER A 3 27.89 12.12 -62.60
CA SER A 3 26.72 12.87 -62.09
C SER A 3 25.69 11.99 -61.38
N ASP A 4 25.51 10.76 -61.84
CA ASP A 4 24.48 9.85 -61.32
C ASP A 4 24.91 9.23 -59.98
N LEU A 5 26.21 8.98 -59.84
CA LEU A 5 26.83 8.57 -58.59
C LEU A 5 26.75 9.68 -57.53
N GLN A 6 27.04 10.94 -57.89
CA GLN A 6 26.90 12.07 -56.98
C GLN A 6 25.46 12.27 -56.50
N GLN A 7 24.47 12.11 -57.40
CA GLN A 7 23.06 12.24 -57.05
C GLN A 7 22.60 11.09 -56.14
N THR A 8 23.11 9.87 -56.36
CA THR A 8 22.85 8.71 -55.51
C THR A 8 23.47 8.89 -54.13
N LEU A 9 24.72 9.36 -54.04
CA LEU A 9 25.38 9.67 -52.77
C LEU A 9 24.61 10.73 -51.97
N GLN A 10 24.16 11.81 -52.60
CA GLN A 10 23.34 12.82 -51.94
C GLN A 10 22.02 12.26 -51.39
N ARG A 11 21.36 11.36 -52.15
CA ARG A 11 20.14 10.69 -51.68
C ARG A 11 20.40 9.78 -50.48
N ILE A 12 21.52 9.07 -50.48
CA ILE A 12 21.92 8.21 -49.36
C ILE A 12 22.23 9.08 -48.14
N SER A 13 23.03 10.13 -48.26
CA SER A 13 23.35 11.04 -47.15
C SER A 13 22.09 11.60 -46.48
N ARG A 14 21.13 12.12 -47.27
CA ARG A 14 19.86 12.63 -46.74
C ARG A 14 19.04 11.57 -46.01
N LYS A 15 19.00 10.34 -46.54
CA LYS A 15 18.30 9.23 -45.89
C LYS A 15 18.98 8.82 -44.59
N THR A 16 20.31 8.81 -44.55
CA THR A 16 21.08 8.50 -43.35
C THR A 16 20.90 9.57 -42.27
N GLU A 17 20.90 10.85 -42.65
CA GLU A 17 20.60 11.96 -41.73
C GLU A 17 19.20 11.81 -41.12
N PHE A 18 18.18 11.59 -41.97
CA PHE A 18 16.81 11.39 -41.52
C PHE A 18 16.66 10.17 -40.60
N LEU A 19 17.29 9.04 -40.95
CA LEU A 19 17.27 7.84 -40.11
C LEU A 19 17.96 8.08 -38.76
N THR A 20 19.07 8.82 -38.76
CA THR A 20 19.81 9.15 -37.52
C THR A 20 18.97 10.05 -36.62
N GLU A 21 18.30 11.05 -37.19
CA GLU A 21 17.39 11.92 -36.45
C GLU A 21 16.24 11.14 -35.81
N ARG A 22 15.56 10.29 -36.61
CA ARG A 22 14.45 9.45 -36.13
C ARG A 22 14.91 8.45 -35.07
N TYR A 23 16.09 7.86 -35.24
CA TYR A 23 16.66 6.96 -34.24
C TYR A 23 16.92 7.70 -32.92
N ASN A 24 17.50 8.90 -32.98
CA ASN A 24 17.75 9.71 -31.78
C ASN A 24 16.46 10.11 -31.07
N GLU A 25 15.41 10.45 -31.82
CA GLU A 25 14.09 10.76 -31.25
C GLU A 25 13.50 9.55 -30.52
N VAL A 26 13.51 8.38 -31.15
CA VAL A 26 13.03 7.12 -30.54
C VAL A 26 13.86 6.75 -29.32
N LEU A 27 15.19 6.92 -29.39
CA LEU A 27 16.08 6.65 -28.27
C LEU A 27 15.76 7.54 -27.06
N ARG A 28 15.56 8.85 -27.27
CA ARG A 28 15.14 9.77 -26.21
C ARG A 28 13.79 9.36 -25.61
N GLY A 29 12.83 9.01 -26.47
CA GLY A 29 11.52 8.53 -26.04
C GLY A 29 11.62 7.27 -25.18
N LYS A 30 12.43 6.30 -25.62
CA LYS A 30 12.70 5.07 -24.87
C LYS A 30 13.31 5.37 -23.50
N THR A 31 14.37 6.18 -23.45
CA THR A 31 15.04 6.53 -22.18
C THR A 31 14.09 7.26 -21.23
N SER A 32 13.24 8.16 -21.74
CA SER A 32 12.22 8.84 -20.92
C SER A 32 11.17 7.86 -20.38
N ALA A 33 10.70 6.94 -21.22
CA ALA A 33 9.74 5.91 -20.80
C ALA A 33 10.34 4.97 -19.74
N GLU A 34 11.58 4.53 -19.92
CA GLU A 34 12.30 3.69 -18.94
C GLU A 34 12.48 4.41 -17.60
N ALA A 35 12.81 5.71 -17.62
CA ALA A 35 12.89 6.52 -16.41
C ALA A 35 11.54 6.60 -15.69
N ARG A 36 10.45 6.80 -16.44
CA ARG A 36 9.09 6.86 -15.89
C ARG A 36 8.63 5.53 -15.31
N VAL A 37 8.95 4.42 -15.97
CA VAL A 37 8.68 3.07 -15.44
C VAL A 37 9.38 2.87 -14.10
N LYS A 38 10.67 3.21 -14.01
CA LYS A 38 11.43 3.08 -12.76
C LYS A 38 10.83 3.93 -11.62
N GLU A 39 10.41 5.16 -11.92
CA GLU A 39 9.74 6.04 -10.94
C GLU A 39 8.41 5.44 -10.46
N LEU A 40 7.61 4.89 -11.38
CA LEU A 40 6.34 4.25 -11.06
C LEU A 40 6.54 2.98 -10.23
N GLU A 41 7.53 2.15 -10.55
CA GLU A 41 7.87 0.94 -9.79
C GLU A 41 8.29 1.28 -8.35
N GLN A 42 9.10 2.33 -8.17
CA GLN A 42 9.47 2.84 -6.84
C GLN A 42 8.25 3.34 -6.07
N THR A 43 7.35 4.05 -6.75
CA THR A 43 6.11 4.56 -6.15
C THR A 43 5.19 3.43 -5.71
N VAL A 44 5.00 2.43 -6.57
CA VAL A 44 4.21 1.22 -6.25
C VAL A 44 4.80 0.48 -5.06
N THR A 45 6.12 0.31 -5.02
CA THR A 45 6.80 -0.34 -3.90
C THR A 45 6.56 0.40 -2.58
N ARG A 46 6.69 1.73 -2.60
CA ARG A 46 6.43 2.59 -1.42
C ARG A 46 4.98 2.50 -0.96
N LEU A 47 4.02 2.61 -1.89
CA LEU A 47 2.59 2.54 -1.57
C LEU A 47 2.21 1.15 -1.03
N ASN A 48 2.76 0.08 -1.59
CA ASN A 48 2.53 -1.27 -1.07
C ASN A 48 3.06 -1.44 0.36
N GLU A 49 4.21 -0.85 0.68
CA GLU A 49 4.74 -0.86 2.04
C GLU A 49 3.84 -0.09 3.01
N GLU A 50 3.38 1.10 2.61
CA GLU A 50 2.43 1.89 3.40
C GLU A 50 1.11 1.15 3.62
N ILE A 51 0.58 0.48 2.59
CA ILE A 51 -0.63 -0.35 2.70
C ILE A 51 -0.40 -1.50 3.69
N ARG A 52 0.75 -2.17 3.67
CA ARG A 52 1.07 -3.24 4.63
C ARG A 52 1.09 -2.71 6.06
N GLN A 53 1.72 -1.56 6.29
CA GLN A 53 1.77 -0.92 7.60
C GLN A 53 0.38 -0.51 8.10
N LEU A 54 -0.45 0.08 7.23
CA LEU A 54 -1.82 0.46 7.56
C LEU A 54 -2.68 -0.76 7.87
N LYS A 55 -2.58 -1.84 7.10
CA LYS A 55 -3.28 -3.10 7.37
C LYS A 55 -2.90 -3.68 8.74
N SER A 56 -1.60 -3.73 9.05
CA SER A 56 -1.14 -4.19 10.36
C SER A 56 -1.67 -3.31 11.51
N ARG A 57 -1.73 -1.99 11.33
CA ARG A 57 -2.34 -1.07 12.30
C ARG A 57 -3.84 -1.31 12.48
N ILE A 58 -4.57 -1.57 11.39
CA ILE A 58 -6.00 -1.92 11.45
C ILE A 58 -6.21 -3.23 12.20
N GLU A 59 -5.41 -4.27 11.91
CA GLU A 59 -5.47 -5.55 12.63
C GLU A 59 -5.21 -5.35 14.11
N TYR A 60 -4.17 -4.60 14.48
CA TYR A 60 -3.88 -4.26 15.87
C TYR A 60 -5.06 -3.55 16.54
N LEU A 61 -5.62 -2.52 15.92
CA LEU A 61 -6.77 -1.78 16.45
C LEU A 61 -8.01 -2.66 16.58
N THR A 62 -8.23 -3.58 15.64
CA THR A 62 -9.35 -4.53 15.68
C THR A 62 -9.20 -5.48 16.87
N VAL A 63 -8.01 -6.05 17.07
CA VAL A 63 -7.71 -6.91 18.22
C VAL A 63 -7.88 -6.14 19.53
N VAL A 64 -7.37 -4.92 19.62
CA VAL A 64 -7.54 -4.06 20.80
C VAL A 64 -9.02 -3.77 21.05
N THR A 65 -9.80 -3.46 20.01
CA THR A 65 -11.23 -3.15 20.16
C THR A 65 -12.04 -4.37 20.62
N ILE A 66 -11.72 -5.57 20.12
CA ILE A 66 -12.34 -6.82 20.59
C ILE A 66 -11.91 -7.14 22.03
N ALA A 67 -10.69 -6.79 22.42
CA ALA A 67 -10.17 -6.97 23.78
C ALA A 67 -10.69 -5.93 24.78
N HIS A 68 -11.35 -4.85 24.33
CA HIS A 68 -12.04 -3.93 25.23
C HIS A 68 -13.42 -4.50 25.55
N PRO A 69 -13.71 -4.88 26.82
CA PRO A 69 -15.06 -5.30 27.18
C PRO A 69 -16.03 -4.16 26.89
N ASP A 70 -17.12 -4.46 26.18
CA ASP A 70 -18.18 -3.48 25.91
C ASP A 70 -18.74 -2.99 27.26
N ARG A 71 -19.25 -1.74 27.34
CA ARG A 71 -19.86 -1.21 28.57
C ARG A 71 -20.95 -2.14 29.11
N ARG A 72 -21.63 -2.87 28.22
CA ARG A 72 -22.62 -3.91 28.57
C ARG A 72 -22.01 -5.09 29.30
N ASP A 73 -20.80 -5.53 28.94
CA ASP A 73 -20.11 -6.64 29.60
C ASP A 73 -19.65 -6.25 31.01
N VAL A 74 -19.22 -5.00 31.18
CA VAL A 74 -18.86 -4.43 32.48
C VAL A 74 -20.11 -4.32 33.38
N GLU A 75 -21.23 -3.82 32.88
CA GLU A 75 -22.49 -3.76 33.64
C GLU A 75 -23.02 -5.14 34.03
N SER A 76 -23.01 -6.10 33.10
CA SER A 76 -23.40 -7.49 33.35
C SER A 76 -22.53 -8.16 34.42
N SER A 77 -21.22 -7.95 34.35
CA SER A 77 -20.27 -8.46 35.35
C SER A 77 -20.50 -7.82 36.73
N ARG A 78 -20.76 -6.51 36.78
CA ARG A 78 -21.07 -5.79 38.02
C ARG A 78 -22.38 -6.26 38.66
N ALA A 79 -23.40 -6.55 37.86
CA ALA A 79 -24.66 -7.10 38.35
C ALA A 79 -24.49 -8.49 38.96
N LYS A 80 -23.72 -9.37 38.30
CA LYS A 80 -23.39 -10.72 38.80
C LYS A 80 -22.59 -10.67 40.10
N LEU A 81 -21.56 -9.81 40.17
CA LEU A 81 -20.77 -9.60 41.38
C LEU A 81 -21.63 -9.10 42.54
N THR A 82 -22.53 -8.16 42.28
CA THR A 82 -23.45 -7.63 43.30
C THR A 82 -24.38 -8.71 43.84
N LYS A 83 -24.85 -9.62 42.98
CA LYS A 83 -25.69 -10.74 43.41
C LYS A 83 -24.92 -11.73 44.28
N LEU A 84 -23.70 -12.08 43.87
CA LEU A 84 -22.81 -12.96 44.64
C LEU A 84 -22.48 -12.38 46.02
N VAL A 85 -22.19 -11.07 46.11
CA VAL A 85 -21.93 -10.40 47.40
C VAL A 85 -23.15 -10.50 48.32
N ARG A 86 -24.37 -10.29 47.81
CA ARG A 86 -25.60 -10.44 48.60
C ARG A 86 -25.86 -11.87 49.06
N GLU A 87 -25.54 -12.85 48.23
CA GLU A 87 -25.65 -14.28 48.60
C GLU A 87 -24.63 -14.64 49.68
N ILE A 88 -23.41 -14.08 49.62
CA ILE A 88 -22.40 -14.22 50.68
C ILE A 88 -22.90 -13.57 51.97
N ASP A 89 -23.37 -12.31 51.92
CA ASP A 89 -23.89 -11.59 53.09
C ASP A 89 -25.03 -12.37 53.75
N ARG A 90 -25.94 -12.92 52.93
CA ARG A 90 -27.05 -13.76 53.42
C ARG A 90 -26.54 -15.05 54.09
N CYS A 91 -25.59 -15.74 53.47
CA CYS A 91 -25.01 -16.96 54.02
C CYS A 91 -24.26 -16.67 55.34
N ILE A 92 -23.57 -15.52 55.44
CA ILE A 92 -22.94 -15.06 56.68
C ILE A 92 -23.98 -14.81 57.76
N SER A 93 -25.10 -14.13 57.44
CA SER A 93 -26.20 -13.92 58.39
C SER A 93 -26.82 -15.24 58.85
N GLU A 94 -27.05 -16.19 57.95
CA GLU A 94 -27.57 -17.53 58.27
C GLU A 94 -26.58 -18.38 59.08
N LEU A 95 -25.27 -18.07 59.06
CA LEU A 95 -24.23 -18.71 59.88
C LEU A 95 -23.97 -18.01 61.23
N SER A 96 -24.53 -16.81 61.43
CA SER A 96 -24.33 -16.00 62.65
C SER A 96 -25.58 -15.91 63.55
N GLU A 97 -26.70 -16.49 63.12
CA GLU A 97 -27.82 -16.95 63.97
C GLU A 97 -27.63 -18.40 64.41
#